data_AF-A0A2L0MXX0-F1
#
_entry.id   AF-A0A2L0MXX0-F1
#
_cell.length_a   1.000
_cell.length_b   1.000
_cell.length_c   1.000
_cell.angle_alpha   90.00
_cell.angle_beta   90.00
_cell.angle_gamma   90.00
#
_symmetry.space_group_name_H-M   'P 1'
#
loop_
_entity.id
_entity.type
_entity.pdbx_description
1 polymer ?
#
loop_
_entity_poly.entity_id
_entity_poly.type
_entity_poly.pdbx_seq_one_letter_code
_entity_poly.pdbx_strand_id
1 'polypeptide(L)'
;MADPAGGGGLVKARSVVLIAAALVLLGGSLGYVLHARQRGGGQRLVAAESSFTLDGPGLYYRDTATGRVARSPGAPDGPSCVRFYAAGDRALCLRALPGTPARTQAVVYDRRFTELQTVTVPGIPNRARVSASGHLLSWTTFAVGDSYAAGTFSTRTSILDLRTGYLVKSVESIPLTVGGTRYHAADVNYWGVTFAADDNRFYATVSTGGRTHLVEGDLRAWSARTLRENVECPSLSPDGTRIAFKKKVSADPAAPWRLHVLELAGMREYPLAEPRSVDDQAAWLDGGTLGYALPGQDGKGTDVWSVPADGSGTPHLLVPGGSSPVAVPEAVPETPN
;
A
#
# COMPACT_ATOMS: atom_id res chain seq x y z
N MET A 1 68.25 33.59 -4.35
CA MET A 1 67.50 33.85 -3.11
C MET A 1 66.09 34.23 -3.53
N ALA A 2 65.18 33.26 -3.61
CA ALA A 2 63.78 33.47 -3.95
C ALA A 2 62.98 32.74 -2.88
N ASP A 3 62.33 33.53 -2.01
CA ASP A 3 61.50 33.05 -0.90
C ASP A 3 60.02 33.35 -1.21
N PRO A 4 59.07 32.52 -0.74
CA PRO A 4 57.78 32.31 -1.36
C PRO A 4 56.66 33.11 -0.66
N ALA A 5 55.80 33.77 -1.43
CA ALA A 5 54.59 34.37 -0.89
C ALA A 5 53.42 34.19 -1.86
N GLY A 6 52.88 32.97 -1.92
CA GLY A 6 51.71 32.64 -2.74
C GLY A 6 50.66 31.72 -2.09
N GLY A 7 50.89 31.25 -0.85
CA GLY A 7 50.05 30.21 -0.24
C GLY A 7 48.84 30.70 0.57
N GLY A 8 48.84 31.95 1.06
CA GLY A 8 47.87 32.42 2.06
C GLY A 8 46.48 32.79 1.52
N GLY A 9 46.40 33.28 0.28
CA GLY A 9 45.13 33.73 -0.31
C GLY A 9 44.21 32.57 -0.71
N LEU A 10 44.79 31.48 -1.22
CA LEU A 10 44.05 30.31 -1.69
C LEU A 10 43.44 29.50 -0.53
N VAL A 11 44.11 29.45 0.62
CA VAL A 11 43.63 28.76 1.83
C VAL A 11 42.46 29.54 2.46
N LYS A 12 42.55 30.87 2.56
CA LYS A 12 41.45 31.70 3.07
C LYS A 12 40.20 31.63 2.19
N ALA A 13 40.35 31.65 0.86
CA ALA A 13 39.24 31.51 -0.08
C ALA A 13 38.56 30.13 0.03
N ARG A 14 39.34 29.04 0.18
CA ARG A 14 38.81 27.70 0.40
C ARG A 14 38.04 27.57 1.71
N SER A 15 38.52 28.17 2.80
CA SER A 15 37.83 28.16 4.09
C SER A 15 36.49 28.91 4.04
N VAL A 16 36.43 30.05 3.34
CA VAL A 16 35.19 30.82 3.18
C VAL A 16 34.15 30.03 2.36
N VAL A 17 34.58 29.37 1.28
CA VAL A 17 33.69 28.53 0.46
C VAL A 17 33.17 27.33 1.25
N LEU A 18 34.01 26.69 2.07
CA LEU A 18 33.60 25.55 2.90
C LEU A 18 32.62 25.96 4.00
N ILE A 19 32.83 27.12 4.65
CA ILE A 19 31.91 27.64 5.66
C ILE A 19 30.57 28.04 5.02
N ALA A 20 30.60 28.70 3.86
CA ALA A 20 29.38 29.05 3.13
C ALA A 20 28.61 27.80 2.69
N ALA A 21 29.29 26.78 2.16
CA ALA A 21 28.67 25.51 1.79
C ALA A 21 28.09 24.79 3.02
N ALA A 22 28.81 24.76 4.15
CA ALA A 22 28.31 24.18 5.39
C ALA A 22 27.07 24.91 5.92
N LEU A 23 27.04 26.24 5.86
CA LEU A 23 25.89 27.06 6.28
C LEU A 23 24.69 26.89 5.35
N VAL A 24 24.91 26.75 4.03
CA VAL A 24 23.84 26.45 3.06
C VAL A 24 23.30 25.04 3.29
N LEU A 25 24.15 24.06 3.57
CA LEU A 25 23.73 22.68 3.87
C LEU A 25 23.00 22.59 5.22
N LEU A 26 23.48 23.29 6.26
CA LEU A 26 22.83 23.36 7.57
C LEU A 26 21.50 24.14 7.51
N GLY A 27 21.46 25.26 6.79
CA GLY A 27 20.24 26.03 6.55
C GLY A 27 19.23 25.28 5.69
N GLY A 28 19.68 24.57 4.66
CA GLY A 28 18.86 23.74 3.78
C GLY A 28 18.31 22.50 4.49
N SER A 29 19.12 21.85 5.33
CA SER A 29 18.66 20.71 6.14
C SER A 29 17.69 21.14 7.25
N LEU A 30 17.96 22.24 7.94
CA LEU A 30 17.03 22.80 8.93
C LEU A 30 15.73 23.27 8.26
N GLY A 31 15.82 23.94 7.11
CA GLY A 31 14.67 24.37 6.31
C GLY A 31 13.85 23.17 5.80
N TYR A 32 14.51 22.10 5.34
CA TYR A 32 13.84 20.87 4.93
C TYR A 32 13.17 20.16 6.11
N VAL A 33 13.81 20.09 7.28
CA VAL A 33 13.23 19.50 8.50
C VAL A 33 12.03 20.31 8.99
N LEU A 34 12.10 21.65 8.93
CA LEU A 34 10.99 22.53 9.29
C LEU A 34 9.83 22.45 8.26
N HIS A 35 10.15 22.38 6.97
CA HIS A 35 9.17 22.18 5.89
C HIS A 35 8.50 20.79 5.96
N ALA A 36 9.29 19.76 6.27
CA ALA A 36 8.78 18.41 6.50
C ALA A 36 7.95 18.31 7.79
N ARG A 37 8.28 19.07 8.84
CA ARG A 37 7.44 19.21 10.04
C ARG A 37 6.14 19.97 9.78
N GLN A 38 6.15 20.98 8.92
CA GLN A 38 4.94 21.73 8.53
C GLN A 38 3.99 20.89 7.65
N ARG A 39 4.51 19.98 6.82
CA ARG A 39 3.69 18.97 6.12
C ARG A 39 3.33 17.77 7.00
N GLY A 40 4.19 17.44 7.97
CA GLY A 40 4.00 16.39 8.96
C GLY A 40 3.12 16.81 10.13
N GLY A 41 2.07 17.62 9.89
CA GLY A 41 1.02 17.84 10.86
C GLY A 41 0.39 16.49 11.17
N GLY A 42 0.79 15.88 12.29
CA GLY A 42 0.30 14.57 12.70
C GLY A 42 -1.22 14.62 12.69
N GLN A 43 -1.85 13.81 11.83
CA GLN A 43 -3.30 13.72 11.82
C GLN A 43 -3.73 13.39 13.24
N ARG A 44 -4.57 14.25 13.84
CA ARG A 44 -5.16 13.97 15.14
C ARG A 44 -5.92 12.65 14.99
N LEU A 45 -5.46 11.61 15.65
CA LEU A 45 -6.08 10.30 15.59
C LEU A 45 -7.44 10.40 16.30
N VAL A 46 -8.51 10.20 15.54
CA VAL A 46 -9.89 10.18 16.04
C VAL A 46 -10.40 8.74 16.02
N ALA A 47 -11.10 8.34 17.08
CA ALA A 47 -11.81 7.07 17.13
C ALA A 47 -13.06 7.10 16.25
N ALA A 48 -13.67 5.94 16.01
CA ALA A 48 -14.98 5.88 15.39
C ALA A 48 -16.04 6.49 16.31
N GLU A 49 -17.06 7.15 15.75
CA GLU A 49 -18.31 7.41 16.47
C GLU A 49 -18.96 6.07 16.85
N SER A 50 -19.66 6.02 17.98
CA SER A 50 -20.29 4.79 18.47
C SER A 50 -21.35 4.19 17.52
N SER A 51 -21.94 5.01 16.65
CA SER A 51 -22.90 4.60 15.63
C SER A 51 -22.26 4.09 14.34
N PHE A 52 -20.95 4.26 14.17
CA PHE A 52 -20.24 3.85 12.96
C PHE A 52 -19.85 2.38 13.07
N THR A 53 -20.44 1.54 12.22
CA THR A 53 -20.19 0.10 12.19
C THR A 53 -19.98 -0.39 10.75
N LEU A 54 -19.47 -1.61 10.61
CA LEU A 54 -19.40 -2.33 9.35
C LEU A 54 -20.75 -2.99 8.96
N ASP A 55 -21.89 -2.48 9.46
CA ASP A 55 -23.17 -3.16 9.29
C ASP A 55 -23.87 -2.85 7.97
N GLY A 56 -24.10 -3.92 7.21
CA GLY A 56 -24.83 -3.93 5.96
C GLY A 56 -23.96 -3.71 4.73
N PRO A 57 -24.53 -3.99 3.54
CA PRO A 57 -23.84 -3.81 2.28
C PRO A 57 -23.48 -2.34 2.06
N GLY A 58 -22.29 -2.06 1.55
CA GLY A 58 -21.93 -0.69 1.21
C GLY A 58 -20.48 -0.47 0.83
N LEU A 59 -20.22 0.70 0.25
CA LEU A 59 -18.87 1.16 -0.06
C LEU A 59 -18.31 1.96 1.11
N TYR A 60 -17.27 1.43 1.74
CA TYR A 60 -16.46 2.13 2.72
C TYR A 60 -15.23 2.73 2.06
N TYR A 61 -14.80 3.89 2.52
CA TYR A 61 -13.64 4.58 1.98
C TYR A 61 -13.00 5.46 3.06
N ARG A 62 -11.73 5.83 2.87
CA ARG A 62 -11.07 6.88 3.65
C ARG A 62 -11.33 8.22 2.99
N ASP A 63 -12.00 9.12 3.69
CA ASP A 63 -12.15 10.52 3.30
C ASP A 63 -10.80 11.25 3.38
N THR A 64 -10.45 11.95 2.31
CA THR A 64 -9.11 12.54 2.18
C THR A 64 -8.97 13.85 2.92
N ALA A 65 -10.05 14.60 3.09
CA ALA A 65 -10.05 15.87 3.81
C ALA A 65 -9.82 15.67 5.32
N THR A 66 -10.50 14.69 5.91
CA THR A 66 -10.48 14.41 7.35
C THR A 66 -9.50 13.27 7.71
N GLY A 67 -9.21 12.37 6.77
CA GLY A 67 -8.49 11.12 7.04
C GLY A 67 -9.29 10.08 7.81
N ARG A 68 -10.59 10.29 8.02
CA ARG A 68 -11.49 9.34 8.69
C ARG A 68 -12.14 8.40 7.68
N VAL A 69 -12.55 7.24 8.15
CA VAL A 69 -13.32 6.29 7.32
C VAL A 69 -14.78 6.76 7.24
N ALA A 70 -15.39 6.61 6.08
CA ALA A 70 -16.80 6.90 5.80
C ALA A 70 -17.44 5.67 5.13
N ARG A 71 -18.77 5.61 5.18
CA ARG A 71 -19.60 4.72 4.37
C ARG A 71 -20.39 5.59 3.39
N SER A 72 -20.36 5.27 2.10
CA SER A 72 -21.06 6.04 1.07
C SER A 72 -22.51 5.56 0.89
N PRO A 73 -23.50 6.48 0.82
CA PRO A 73 -23.39 7.90 1.19
C PRO A 73 -23.37 8.06 2.72
N GLY A 74 -22.62 9.03 3.24
CA GLY A 74 -22.53 9.26 4.68
C GLY A 74 -21.37 10.16 5.09
N ALA A 75 -21.41 10.60 6.35
CA ALA A 75 -20.34 11.40 6.95
C ALA A 75 -19.13 10.51 7.32
N PRO A 76 -17.91 11.09 7.39
CA PRO A 76 -16.71 10.38 7.77
C PRO A 76 -16.64 10.21 9.31
N ASP A 77 -17.52 9.36 9.83
CA ASP A 77 -17.71 9.11 11.26
C ASP A 77 -16.85 7.96 11.80
N GLY A 78 -16.15 7.24 10.92
CA GLY A 78 -15.23 6.17 11.29
C GLY A 78 -13.89 6.66 11.87
N PRO A 79 -12.98 5.72 12.16
CA PRO A 79 -11.70 6.05 12.76
C PRO A 79 -10.77 6.76 11.76
N SER A 80 -9.79 7.51 12.28
CA SER A 80 -8.70 8.06 11.47
C SER A 80 -7.75 6.95 11.01
N CYS A 81 -7.58 6.84 9.69
CA CYS A 81 -6.68 5.90 9.03
C CYS A 81 -5.87 6.62 7.95
N VAL A 82 -4.73 6.06 7.55
CA VAL A 82 -3.98 6.41 6.33
C VAL A 82 -4.29 5.42 5.22
N ARG A 83 -4.44 4.13 5.59
CA ARG A 83 -4.97 3.07 4.74
C ARG A 83 -6.01 2.29 5.51
N PHE A 84 -7.06 1.88 4.82
CA PHE A 84 -8.18 1.15 5.40
C PHE A 84 -8.53 -0.04 4.52
N TYR A 85 -8.88 -1.17 5.14
CA TYR A 85 -9.50 -2.29 4.45
C TYR A 85 -10.42 -3.03 5.41
N ALA A 86 -11.52 -3.60 4.93
CA ALA A 86 -12.40 -4.43 5.74
C ALA A 86 -12.91 -5.63 4.93
N ALA A 87 -13.06 -6.76 5.60
CA ALA A 87 -13.66 -7.98 5.06
C ALA A 87 -14.05 -8.90 6.22
N GLY A 88 -15.06 -9.76 5.99
CA GLY A 88 -15.67 -10.55 7.06
C GLY A 88 -16.10 -9.65 8.23
N ASP A 89 -15.68 -10.02 9.43
CA ASP A 89 -16.00 -9.28 10.67
C ASP A 89 -14.83 -8.44 11.19
N ARG A 90 -13.90 -8.07 10.31
CA ARG A 90 -12.67 -7.36 10.67
C ARG A 90 -12.42 -6.15 9.79
N ALA A 91 -11.86 -5.12 10.41
CA ALA A 91 -11.28 -3.97 9.73
C ALA A 91 -9.81 -3.82 10.11
N LEU A 92 -9.01 -3.39 9.13
CA LEU A 92 -7.61 -3.02 9.30
C LEU A 92 -7.44 -1.54 8.99
N CYS A 93 -6.93 -0.79 9.97
CA CYS A 93 -6.63 0.62 9.85
C CYS A 93 -5.13 0.83 10.09
N LEU A 94 -4.43 1.40 9.13
CA LEU A 94 -3.05 1.83 9.32
C LEU A 94 -2.99 3.28 9.72
N ARG A 95 -2.34 3.60 10.83
CA ARG A 95 -2.14 4.97 11.32
C ARG A 95 -0.67 5.34 11.20
N ALA A 96 -0.38 6.51 10.65
CA ALA A 96 0.96 7.07 10.71
C ALA A 96 1.21 7.65 12.11
N LEU A 97 2.30 7.27 12.75
CA LEU A 97 2.72 7.80 14.04
C LEU A 97 3.81 8.86 13.83
N PRO A 98 3.82 9.93 14.64
CA PRO A 98 4.89 10.91 14.60
C PRO A 98 6.23 10.29 15.05
N GLY A 99 7.32 10.81 14.50
CA GLY A 99 8.68 10.42 14.84
C GLY A 99 9.60 10.28 13.63
N THR A 100 10.91 10.30 13.91
CA THR A 100 11.97 10.01 12.93
C THR A 100 12.86 8.92 13.51
N PRO A 101 12.91 7.70 12.94
CA PRO A 101 12.23 7.30 11.70
C PRO A 101 10.70 7.19 11.87
N ALA A 102 9.98 7.28 10.74
CA ALA A 102 8.53 7.15 10.71
C ALA A 102 8.09 5.76 11.19
N ARG A 103 6.92 5.69 11.83
CA ARG A 103 6.31 4.45 12.32
C ARG A 103 4.86 4.35 11.89
N THR A 104 4.36 3.13 11.79
CA THR A 104 2.98 2.79 11.46
C THR A 104 2.38 1.93 12.56
N GLN A 105 1.15 2.24 12.96
CA GLN A 105 0.33 1.36 13.78
C GLN A 105 -0.69 0.65 12.89
N ALA A 106 -0.63 -0.68 12.83
CA ALA A 106 -1.66 -1.52 12.25
C ALA A 106 -2.68 -1.87 13.35
N VAL A 107 -3.88 -1.31 13.25
CA VAL A 107 -4.96 -1.50 14.23
C VAL A 107 -6.04 -2.37 13.63
N VAL A 108 -6.34 -3.46 14.34
CA VAL A 108 -7.36 -4.44 13.99
C VAL A 108 -8.62 -4.14 14.79
N TYR A 109 -9.74 -4.07 14.10
CA TYR A 109 -11.06 -3.79 14.66
C TYR A 109 -12.03 -4.94 14.44
N ASP A 110 -13.02 -5.06 15.31
CA ASP A 110 -14.27 -5.75 15.02
C ASP A 110 -15.25 -4.88 14.20
N ARG A 111 -16.46 -5.39 13.94
CA ARG A 111 -17.51 -4.68 13.19
C ARG A 111 -17.99 -3.38 13.84
N ARG A 112 -17.84 -3.26 15.17
CA ARG A 112 -18.24 -2.08 15.96
C ARG A 112 -17.07 -1.14 16.21
N PHE A 113 -15.95 -1.35 15.51
CA PHE A 113 -14.72 -0.60 15.69
C PHE A 113 -14.17 -0.65 17.12
N THR A 114 -14.42 -1.75 17.84
CA THR A 114 -13.67 -2.10 19.05
C THR A 114 -12.28 -2.56 18.65
N GLU A 115 -11.24 -1.96 19.22
CA GLU A 115 -9.86 -2.37 18.96
C GLU A 115 -9.61 -3.77 19.54
N LEU A 116 -9.20 -4.70 18.67
CA LEU A 116 -8.88 -6.09 19.04
C LEU A 116 -7.38 -6.29 19.23
N GLN A 117 -6.59 -5.68 18.35
CA GLN A 117 -5.14 -5.83 18.34
C GLN A 117 -4.48 -4.63 17.69
N THR A 118 -3.31 -4.27 18.22
CA THR A 118 -2.43 -3.25 17.65
C THR A 118 -1.05 -3.83 17.43
N VAL A 119 -0.47 -3.58 16.26
CA VAL A 119 0.94 -3.87 15.96
C VAL A 119 1.62 -2.59 15.48
N THR A 120 2.71 -2.20 16.14
CA THR A 120 3.53 -1.05 15.70
C THR A 120 4.74 -1.54 14.92
N VAL A 121 4.92 -1.02 13.71
CA VAL A 121 6.03 -1.36 12.81
C VAL A 121 6.73 -0.09 12.31
N PRO A 122 8.02 -0.16 11.94
CA PRO A 122 8.68 0.94 11.26
C PRO A 122 8.08 1.19 9.87
N GLY A 123 8.23 2.43 9.39
CA GLY A 123 7.89 2.81 8.03
C GLY A 123 6.59 3.60 7.89
N ILE A 124 6.33 4.02 6.66
CA ILE A 124 5.16 4.83 6.27
C ILE A 124 4.05 3.90 5.75
N PRO A 125 2.78 4.04 6.16
CA PRO A 125 1.70 3.16 5.70
C PRO A 125 1.53 3.17 4.18
N ASN A 126 1.38 2.00 3.54
CA ASN A 126 1.20 1.92 2.09
C ASN A 126 0.02 1.06 1.62
N ARG A 127 -0.15 -0.16 2.16
CA ARG A 127 -1.25 -1.08 1.79
C ARG A 127 -1.82 -1.76 3.01
N ALA A 128 -3.12 -2.01 3.00
CA ALA A 128 -3.85 -2.79 4.00
C ALA A 128 -4.73 -3.80 3.26
N ARG A 129 -4.78 -5.04 3.75
CA ARG A 129 -5.62 -6.10 3.20
C ARG A 129 -6.13 -6.98 4.32
N VAL A 130 -7.38 -7.41 4.17
CA VAL A 130 -8.02 -8.41 5.03
C VAL A 130 -8.52 -9.53 4.11
N SER A 131 -8.30 -10.77 4.52
CA SER A 131 -8.86 -11.97 3.87
C SER A 131 -10.39 -11.97 3.93
N ALA A 132 -11.04 -12.70 3.03
CA ALA A 132 -12.50 -12.75 2.97
C ALA A 132 -13.16 -13.19 4.29
N SER A 133 -12.52 -14.11 5.02
CA SER A 133 -12.96 -14.58 6.34
C SER A 133 -12.71 -13.58 7.48
N GLY A 134 -11.82 -12.62 7.27
CA GLY A 134 -11.32 -11.74 8.34
C GLY A 134 -10.19 -12.35 9.18
N HIS A 135 -9.72 -13.57 8.93
CA HIS A 135 -8.73 -14.23 9.79
C HIS A 135 -7.29 -13.82 9.51
N LEU A 136 -6.94 -13.63 8.24
CA LEU A 136 -5.64 -13.14 7.81
C LEU A 136 -5.68 -11.66 7.47
N LEU A 137 -4.68 -10.93 7.94
CA LEU A 137 -4.50 -9.50 7.69
C LEU A 137 -3.10 -9.27 7.17
N SER A 138 -2.97 -8.40 6.17
CA SER A 138 -1.66 -7.94 5.69
C SER A 138 -1.58 -6.44 5.65
N TRP A 139 -0.39 -5.92 5.95
CA TRP A 139 -0.04 -4.55 5.67
C TRP A 139 1.35 -4.44 5.07
N THR A 140 1.53 -3.41 4.24
CA THR A 140 2.82 -3.00 3.71
C THR A 140 3.14 -1.59 4.19
N THR A 141 4.37 -1.38 4.65
CA THR A 141 4.95 -0.05 4.90
C THR A 141 6.14 0.21 3.97
N PHE A 142 6.39 1.47 3.63
CA PHE A 142 7.68 1.85 3.05
C PHE A 142 8.74 1.85 4.14
N ALA A 143 9.83 1.12 3.92
CA ALA A 143 10.97 1.10 4.81
C ALA A 143 11.63 2.49 4.83
N VAL A 144 11.97 2.96 6.02
CA VAL A 144 12.71 4.21 6.23
C VAL A 144 14.10 3.83 6.73
N GLY A 145 15.15 4.19 6.00
CA GLY A 145 16.54 3.93 6.40
C GLY A 145 17.24 2.75 5.71
N ASP A 146 16.57 2.00 4.84
CA ASP A 146 17.24 1.04 3.94
C ASP A 146 17.96 1.86 2.84
N SER A 147 19.27 2.03 2.99
CA SER A 147 20.25 2.52 2.01
C SER A 147 19.77 3.57 1.00
N TYR A 148 19.82 4.86 1.37
CA TYR A 148 19.62 6.03 0.50
C TYR A 148 20.58 6.10 -0.73
N ALA A 149 21.46 5.12 -0.92
CA ALA A 149 22.47 5.09 -1.97
C ALA A 149 21.99 4.46 -3.30
N ALA A 150 20.82 3.81 -3.36
CA ALA A 150 20.44 3.00 -4.52
C ALA A 150 19.14 3.40 -5.25
N GLY A 151 18.52 4.54 -4.94
CA GLY A 151 17.34 5.04 -5.68
C GLY A 151 16.15 4.06 -5.76
N THR A 152 16.12 3.02 -4.94
CA THR A 152 15.16 1.93 -4.93
C THR A 152 14.34 2.01 -3.64
N PHE A 153 13.01 1.96 -3.76
CA PHE A 153 12.14 1.90 -2.59
C PHE A 153 12.21 0.50 -2.00
N SER A 154 12.27 0.40 -0.67
CA SER A 154 12.14 -0.85 0.07
C SER A 154 10.82 -0.83 0.81
N THR A 155 10.17 -1.99 0.89
CA THR A 155 8.94 -2.15 1.67
C THR A 155 9.10 -3.23 2.72
N ARG A 156 8.25 -3.20 3.75
CA ARG A 156 8.10 -4.29 4.71
C ARG A 156 6.66 -4.73 4.69
N THR A 157 6.44 -5.99 4.36
CA THR A 157 5.11 -6.58 4.30
C THR A 157 4.95 -7.65 5.37
N SER A 158 3.95 -7.47 6.22
CA SER A 158 3.61 -8.39 7.30
C SER A 158 2.30 -9.12 7.02
N ILE A 159 2.15 -10.30 7.61
CA ILE A 159 0.89 -11.06 7.66
C ILE A 159 0.62 -11.47 9.11
N LEU A 160 -0.59 -11.21 9.59
CA LEU A 160 -1.08 -11.61 10.90
C LEU A 160 -2.24 -12.61 10.73
N ASP A 161 -2.16 -13.75 11.40
CA ASP A 161 -3.27 -14.69 11.55
C ASP A 161 -3.93 -14.51 12.93
N LEU A 162 -5.17 -14.01 12.95
CA LEU A 162 -5.91 -13.76 14.20
C LEU A 162 -6.35 -15.03 14.92
N ARG A 163 -6.40 -16.18 14.24
CA ARG A 163 -6.80 -17.45 14.88
C ARG A 163 -5.71 -17.94 15.82
N THR A 164 -4.46 -17.74 15.44
CA THR A 164 -3.28 -18.22 16.17
C THR A 164 -2.50 -17.10 16.88
N GLY A 165 -2.73 -15.84 16.50
CA GLY A 165 -1.92 -14.69 16.90
C GLY A 165 -0.55 -14.65 16.21
N TYR A 166 -0.28 -15.54 15.25
CA TYR A 166 1.03 -15.62 14.61
C TYR A 166 1.25 -14.45 13.66
N LEU A 167 2.34 -13.71 13.89
CA LEU A 167 2.75 -12.57 13.09
C LEU A 167 3.99 -12.92 12.26
N VAL A 168 3.80 -13.06 10.96
CA VAL A 168 4.88 -12.97 9.97
C VAL A 168 5.30 -11.52 9.86
N LYS A 169 6.42 -11.16 10.50
CA LYS A 169 6.93 -9.79 10.50
C LYS A 169 7.34 -9.30 9.11
N SER A 170 7.88 -10.19 8.28
CA SER A 170 8.38 -9.89 6.94
C SER A 170 8.18 -11.11 6.06
N VAL A 171 7.29 -11.03 5.07
CA VAL A 171 7.03 -12.12 4.11
C VAL A 171 8.23 -12.39 3.18
N GLU A 172 9.21 -11.48 3.13
CA GLU A 172 10.51 -11.65 2.48
C GLU A 172 11.29 -12.86 3.01
N SER A 173 10.97 -13.33 4.23
CA SER A 173 11.57 -14.54 4.81
C SER A 173 11.00 -15.86 4.26
N ILE A 174 9.96 -15.79 3.42
CA ILE A 174 9.38 -16.95 2.75
C ILE A 174 10.32 -17.39 1.60
N PRO A 175 10.76 -18.66 1.57
CA PRO A 175 11.53 -19.22 0.47
C PRO A 175 10.85 -18.99 -0.89
N LEU A 176 11.54 -18.31 -1.80
CA LEU A 176 11.07 -18.00 -3.14
C LEU A 176 11.59 -19.01 -4.15
N THR A 177 10.74 -19.38 -5.11
CA THR A 177 11.09 -20.12 -6.31
C THR A 177 10.81 -19.25 -7.53
N VAL A 178 11.83 -19.04 -8.37
CA VAL A 178 11.72 -18.30 -9.64
C VAL A 178 12.04 -19.26 -10.78
N GLY A 179 11.14 -19.40 -11.75
CA GLY A 179 11.35 -20.32 -12.88
C GLY A 179 11.57 -21.78 -12.47
N GLY A 180 10.91 -22.22 -11.39
CA GLY A 180 11.05 -23.59 -10.86
C GLY A 180 12.32 -23.85 -10.04
N THR A 181 13.20 -22.86 -9.87
CA THR A 181 14.44 -23.00 -9.10
C THR A 181 14.38 -22.16 -7.82
N ARG A 182 14.88 -22.69 -6.71
CA ARG A 182 14.99 -21.94 -5.44
C ARG A 182 15.83 -20.68 -5.68
N TYR A 183 15.32 -19.55 -5.24
CA TYR A 183 15.89 -18.23 -5.47
C TYR A 183 16.11 -17.48 -4.16
N HIS A 184 17.26 -16.84 -4.05
CA HIS A 184 17.59 -15.97 -2.93
C HIS A 184 18.51 -14.86 -3.43
N ALA A 185 18.12 -13.62 -3.22
CA ALA A 185 18.93 -12.45 -3.51
C ALA A 185 18.60 -11.34 -2.49
N ALA A 186 19.57 -10.45 -2.25
CA ALA A 186 19.41 -9.38 -1.27
C ALA A 186 18.37 -8.32 -1.69
N ASP A 187 18.03 -8.24 -2.98
CA ASP A 187 17.09 -7.29 -3.55
C ASP A 187 15.65 -7.82 -3.61
N VAL A 188 15.39 -9.03 -3.10
CA VAL A 188 14.05 -9.60 -3.01
C VAL A 188 13.19 -8.75 -2.07
N ASN A 189 12.15 -8.12 -2.60
CA ASN A 189 11.22 -7.30 -1.82
C ASN A 189 9.76 -7.59 -2.19
N TYR A 190 8.88 -7.67 -1.19
CA TYR A 190 7.47 -8.06 -1.39
C TYR A 190 6.51 -6.95 -0.96
N TRP A 191 5.44 -6.75 -1.75
CA TRP A 191 4.35 -5.84 -1.38
C TRP A 191 3.02 -6.23 -2.02
N GLY A 192 1.94 -5.60 -1.54
CA GLY A 192 0.62 -5.70 -2.17
C GLY A 192 0.07 -7.11 -2.10
N VAL A 193 -0.23 -7.58 -0.89
CA VAL A 193 -0.79 -8.92 -0.66
C VAL A 193 -2.29 -8.93 -0.92
N THR A 194 -2.79 -10.06 -1.42
CA THR A 194 -4.20 -10.46 -1.43
C THR A 194 -4.32 -11.94 -1.08
N PHE A 195 -5.40 -12.34 -0.40
CA PHE A 195 -5.59 -13.71 0.08
C PHE A 195 -6.60 -14.47 -0.78
N ALA A 196 -6.40 -15.78 -0.92
CA ALA A 196 -7.44 -16.70 -1.37
C ALA A 196 -8.41 -17.03 -0.23
N ALA A 197 -9.56 -17.61 -0.57
CA ALA A 197 -10.62 -17.93 0.40
C ALA A 197 -10.26 -19.02 1.41
N ASP A 198 -9.16 -19.76 1.20
CA ASP A 198 -8.72 -20.87 2.06
C ASP A 198 -7.90 -20.42 3.29
N ASP A 199 -7.67 -19.12 3.45
CA ASP A 199 -6.78 -18.53 4.47
C ASP A 199 -5.41 -19.22 4.54
N ASN A 200 -4.88 -19.58 3.38
CA ASN A 200 -3.55 -20.16 3.25
C ASN A 200 -2.81 -19.61 2.04
N ARG A 201 -3.43 -19.70 0.86
CA ARG A 201 -2.85 -19.19 -0.37
C ARG A 201 -2.97 -17.67 -0.38
N PHE A 202 -1.88 -17.02 -0.76
CA PHE A 202 -1.87 -15.58 -1.00
C PHE A 202 -1.18 -15.28 -2.32
N TYR A 203 -1.48 -14.11 -2.86
CA TYR A 203 -0.77 -13.53 -3.99
C TYR A 203 -0.14 -12.22 -3.56
N ALA A 204 1.04 -11.93 -4.07
CA ALA A 204 1.75 -10.69 -3.80
C ALA A 204 2.58 -10.29 -5.01
N THR A 205 3.06 -9.06 -4.99
CA THR A 205 4.18 -8.65 -5.83
C THR A 205 5.48 -9.02 -5.16
N VAL A 206 6.43 -9.53 -5.94
CA VAL A 206 7.85 -9.55 -5.58
C VAL A 206 8.66 -8.80 -6.62
N SER A 207 9.63 -8.01 -6.19
CA SER A 207 10.65 -7.42 -7.06
C SER A 207 12.00 -8.04 -6.78
N THR A 208 12.72 -8.34 -7.85
CA THR A 208 14.12 -8.78 -7.82
C THR A 208 14.68 -8.73 -9.25
N GLY A 209 15.99 -8.52 -9.41
CA GLY A 209 16.64 -8.44 -10.72
C GLY A 209 16.11 -7.32 -11.62
N GLY A 210 15.58 -6.24 -11.02
CA GLY A 210 14.95 -5.12 -11.73
C GLY A 210 13.60 -5.42 -12.37
N ARG A 211 12.99 -6.58 -12.05
CA ARG A 211 11.68 -7.02 -12.55
C ARG A 211 10.70 -7.17 -11.39
N THR A 212 9.41 -6.99 -11.69
CA THR A 212 8.32 -7.30 -10.78
C THR A 212 7.65 -8.59 -11.22
N HIS A 213 7.18 -9.39 -10.27
CA HIS A 213 6.50 -10.65 -10.52
C HIS A 213 5.27 -10.78 -9.63
N LEU A 214 4.22 -11.42 -10.16
CA LEU A 214 3.19 -12.05 -9.37
C LEU A 214 3.77 -13.31 -8.72
N VAL A 215 3.62 -13.45 -7.41
CA VAL A 215 3.86 -14.70 -6.70
C VAL A 215 2.56 -15.32 -6.22
N GLU A 216 2.54 -16.64 -6.15
CA GLU A 216 1.63 -17.41 -5.31
C GLU A 216 2.42 -17.92 -4.11
N GLY A 217 1.96 -17.60 -2.91
CA GLY A 217 2.51 -18.09 -1.66
C GLY A 217 1.56 -19.03 -0.94
N ASP A 218 2.14 -19.93 -0.16
CA ASP A 218 1.46 -20.89 0.71
C ASP A 218 2.01 -20.72 2.13
N LEU A 219 1.15 -20.25 3.04
CA LEU A 219 1.56 -19.96 4.42
C LEU A 219 1.87 -21.23 5.22
N ARG A 220 1.11 -22.30 5.02
CA ARG A 220 1.30 -23.59 5.72
C ARG A 220 2.55 -24.30 5.25
N ALA A 221 2.80 -24.32 3.94
CA ALA A 221 4.01 -24.90 3.37
C ALA A 221 5.23 -23.98 3.50
N TRP A 222 5.03 -22.73 3.93
CA TRP A 222 6.06 -21.70 4.03
C TRP A 222 6.89 -21.57 2.74
N SER A 223 6.21 -21.29 1.63
CA SER A 223 6.85 -21.16 0.31
C SER A 223 6.15 -20.14 -0.58
N ALA A 224 6.89 -19.61 -1.56
CA ALA A 224 6.37 -18.75 -2.61
C ALA A 224 6.98 -19.12 -3.97
N ARG A 225 6.19 -19.00 -5.04
CA ARG A 225 6.62 -19.24 -6.42
C ARG A 225 6.15 -18.13 -7.35
N THR A 226 7.00 -17.70 -8.28
CA THR A 226 6.58 -16.74 -9.31
C THR A 226 5.62 -17.38 -10.30
N LEU A 227 4.57 -16.65 -10.67
CA LEU A 227 3.61 -17.04 -11.69
C LEU A 227 3.80 -16.27 -12.99
N ARG A 228 4.09 -14.96 -12.89
CA ARG A 228 4.07 -14.06 -14.04
C ARG A 228 4.92 -12.83 -13.79
N GLU A 229 5.57 -12.31 -14.82
CA GLU A 229 6.29 -11.04 -14.74
C GLU A 229 5.34 -9.84 -14.92
N ASN A 230 5.82 -8.67 -14.47
CA ASN A 230 5.21 -7.35 -14.62
C ASN A 230 3.83 -7.21 -13.98
N VAL A 231 3.69 -7.72 -12.74
CA VAL A 231 2.46 -7.63 -11.94
C VAL A 231 2.74 -6.92 -10.63
N GLU A 232 2.14 -5.76 -10.42
CA GLU A 232 2.26 -4.98 -9.19
C GLU A 232 0.91 -4.83 -8.46
N CYS A 233 0.93 -4.89 -7.12
CA CYS A 233 -0.23 -4.71 -6.25
C CYS A 233 -1.45 -5.59 -6.64
N PRO A 234 -1.31 -6.93 -6.68
CA PRO A 234 -2.41 -7.82 -7.05
C PRO A 234 -3.61 -7.72 -6.08
N SER A 235 -4.79 -7.92 -6.64
CA SER A 235 -6.06 -7.97 -5.92
C SER A 235 -6.90 -9.10 -6.49
N LEU A 236 -7.12 -10.14 -5.68
CA LEU A 236 -7.86 -11.34 -6.08
C LEU A 236 -9.36 -11.06 -6.11
N SER A 237 -10.04 -11.54 -7.17
CA SER A 237 -11.50 -11.45 -7.31
C SER A 237 -12.22 -12.25 -6.23
N PRO A 238 -13.48 -11.90 -5.90
CA PRO A 238 -14.27 -12.64 -4.92
C PRO A 238 -14.40 -14.14 -5.22
N ASP A 239 -14.49 -14.49 -6.51
CA ASP A 239 -14.57 -15.88 -7.00
C ASP A 239 -13.19 -16.61 -7.04
N GLY A 240 -12.10 -15.92 -6.73
CA GLY A 240 -10.74 -16.49 -6.73
C GLY A 240 -10.15 -16.81 -8.09
N THR A 241 -10.78 -16.40 -9.20
CA THR A 241 -10.38 -16.78 -10.57
C THR A 241 -9.54 -15.72 -11.29
N ARG A 242 -9.57 -14.47 -10.84
CA ARG A 242 -8.97 -13.32 -11.52
C ARG A 242 -8.17 -12.45 -10.56
N ILE A 243 -7.11 -11.84 -11.06
CA ILE A 243 -6.32 -10.84 -10.35
C ILE A 243 -6.37 -9.52 -11.09
N ALA A 244 -6.86 -8.47 -10.43
CA ALA A 244 -6.65 -7.10 -10.87
C ALA A 244 -5.29 -6.60 -10.38
N PHE A 245 -4.56 -5.88 -11.21
CA PHE A 245 -3.21 -5.40 -10.88
C PHE A 245 -2.82 -4.18 -11.72
N LYS A 246 -1.80 -3.46 -11.27
CA LYS A 246 -1.16 -2.41 -12.08
C LYS A 246 0.03 -3.00 -12.84
N LYS A 247 0.07 -2.77 -14.15
CA LYS A 247 1.13 -3.22 -15.05
C LYS A 247 2.00 -2.04 -15.46
N LYS A 248 3.32 -2.16 -15.40
CA LYS A 248 4.22 -1.13 -15.93
C LYS A 248 4.24 -1.24 -17.45
N VAL A 249 3.74 -0.20 -18.14
CA VAL A 249 3.65 -0.15 -19.62
C VAL A 249 4.44 1.00 -20.23
N SER A 250 4.97 1.91 -19.40
CA SER A 250 5.79 3.04 -19.83
C SER A 250 7.04 3.19 -18.95
N ALA A 251 8.10 3.76 -19.53
CA ALA A 251 9.30 4.16 -18.83
C ALA A 251 9.18 5.56 -18.20
N ASP A 252 8.13 6.32 -18.55
CA ASP A 252 7.85 7.63 -17.95
C ASP A 252 7.54 7.47 -16.44
N PRO A 253 8.37 8.01 -15.54
CA PRO A 253 8.15 7.88 -14.10
C PRO A 253 6.90 8.62 -13.62
N ALA A 254 6.35 9.58 -14.37
CA ALA A 254 5.15 10.30 -14.00
C ALA A 254 3.87 9.50 -14.26
N ALA A 255 3.86 8.61 -15.26
CA ALA A 255 2.68 7.82 -15.64
C ALA A 255 3.00 6.38 -16.11
N PRO A 256 3.71 5.56 -15.32
CA PRO A 256 4.25 4.30 -15.81
C PRO A 256 3.23 3.14 -15.88
N TRP A 257 2.09 3.22 -15.16
CA TRP A 257 1.21 2.06 -14.94
C TRP A 257 -0.10 2.11 -15.73
N ARG A 258 -0.69 0.94 -16.00
CA ARG A 258 -2.09 0.78 -16.42
C ARG A 258 -2.75 -0.35 -15.63
N LEU A 259 -4.07 -0.30 -15.47
CA LEU A 259 -4.82 -1.38 -14.83
C LEU A 259 -5.08 -2.52 -15.81
N HIS A 260 -4.86 -3.73 -15.33
CA HIS A 260 -5.08 -4.96 -16.07
C HIS A 260 -5.78 -5.98 -15.18
N VAL A 261 -6.42 -6.98 -15.82
CA VAL A 261 -6.91 -8.19 -15.16
C VAL A 261 -6.22 -9.41 -15.76
N LEU A 262 -5.85 -10.35 -14.88
CA LEU A 262 -5.27 -11.64 -15.21
C LEU A 262 -6.25 -12.75 -14.81
N GLU A 263 -6.64 -13.60 -15.75
CA GLU A 263 -7.32 -14.87 -15.48
C GLU A 263 -6.28 -15.92 -15.03
N LEU A 264 -6.47 -16.49 -13.84
CA LEU A 264 -5.45 -17.36 -13.22
C LEU A 264 -5.31 -18.72 -13.90
N ALA A 265 -6.41 -19.34 -14.34
CA ALA A 265 -6.38 -20.69 -14.92
C ALA A 265 -5.56 -20.76 -16.22
N GLY A 266 -5.71 -19.76 -17.09
CA GLY A 266 -5.02 -19.69 -18.38
C GLY A 266 -3.88 -18.68 -18.44
N MET A 267 -3.64 -17.92 -17.35
CA MET A 267 -2.71 -16.80 -17.31
C MET A 267 -2.94 -15.77 -18.42
N ARG A 268 -4.21 -15.57 -18.82
CA ARG A 268 -4.60 -14.62 -19.86
C ARG A 268 -4.80 -13.24 -19.26
N GLU A 269 -4.15 -12.24 -19.84
CA GLU A 269 -4.21 -10.86 -19.36
C GLU A 269 -4.88 -9.97 -20.39
N TYR A 270 -5.64 -8.98 -19.93
CA TYR A 270 -6.18 -7.92 -20.76
C TYR A 270 -6.17 -6.57 -20.01
N PRO A 271 -5.99 -5.45 -20.72
CA PRO A 271 -6.04 -4.11 -20.14
C PRO A 271 -7.49 -3.73 -19.77
N LEU A 272 -7.64 -2.83 -18.81
CA LEU A 272 -8.92 -2.21 -18.49
C LEU A 272 -9.11 -0.88 -19.21
N ALA A 273 -10.36 -0.40 -19.25
CA ALA A 273 -10.72 0.83 -19.94
C ALA A 273 -10.18 2.13 -19.29
N GLU A 274 -9.44 2.05 -18.17
CA GLU A 274 -8.82 3.21 -17.52
C GLU A 274 -7.53 3.65 -18.24
N PRO A 275 -7.54 4.79 -18.97
CA PRO A 275 -6.37 5.23 -19.72
C PRO A 275 -5.32 5.94 -18.86
N ARG A 276 -5.62 6.32 -17.61
CA ARG A 276 -4.71 7.05 -16.71
C ARG A 276 -3.77 6.09 -15.99
N SER A 277 -2.66 6.64 -15.49
CA SER A 277 -1.75 5.87 -14.64
C SER A 277 -2.30 5.74 -13.22
N VAL A 278 -2.46 4.49 -12.76
CA VAL A 278 -3.00 4.16 -11.44
C VAL A 278 -1.89 3.64 -10.55
N ASP A 279 -1.57 4.38 -9.48
CA ASP A 279 -0.62 3.97 -8.44
C ASP A 279 -1.34 3.61 -7.13
N ASP A 280 -2.26 2.66 -7.23
CA ASP A 280 -3.03 2.12 -6.10
C ASP A 280 -3.13 0.60 -6.20
N GLN A 281 -3.60 -0.05 -5.14
CA GLN A 281 -4.04 -1.44 -5.22
C GLN A 281 -5.56 -1.45 -5.45
N ALA A 282 -5.99 -1.83 -6.66
CA ALA A 282 -7.41 -1.88 -6.98
C ALA A 282 -8.16 -2.83 -6.03
N ALA A 283 -9.40 -2.49 -5.68
CA ALA A 283 -10.29 -3.34 -4.90
C ALA A 283 -11.42 -3.85 -5.80
N TRP A 284 -11.81 -5.11 -5.63
CA TRP A 284 -13.04 -5.62 -6.23
C TRP A 284 -14.22 -5.07 -5.44
N LEU A 285 -15.12 -4.34 -6.10
CA LEU A 285 -16.35 -3.85 -5.49
C LEU A 285 -17.45 -4.91 -5.56
N ASP A 286 -17.38 -5.76 -6.57
CA ASP A 286 -18.22 -6.94 -6.79
C ASP A 286 -17.47 -7.89 -7.75
N GLY A 287 -18.16 -8.88 -8.33
CA GLY A 287 -17.57 -9.83 -9.27
C GLY A 287 -17.20 -9.26 -10.65
N GLY A 288 -17.63 -8.04 -10.99
CA GLY A 288 -17.46 -7.41 -12.30
C GLY A 288 -16.91 -5.99 -12.28
N THR A 289 -16.78 -5.36 -11.11
CA THR A 289 -16.41 -3.95 -10.97
C THR A 289 -15.19 -3.78 -10.07
N LEU A 290 -14.25 -2.95 -10.50
CA LEU A 290 -13.07 -2.55 -9.73
C LEU A 290 -13.17 -1.11 -9.27
N GLY A 291 -12.75 -0.84 -8.04
CA GLY A 291 -12.57 0.49 -7.46
C GLY A 291 -11.10 0.79 -7.19
N TYR A 292 -10.66 2.03 -7.39
CA TYR A 292 -9.28 2.45 -7.21
C TYR A 292 -9.19 3.97 -6.98
N ALA A 293 -8.11 4.41 -6.33
CA ALA A 293 -7.86 5.83 -6.13
C ALA A 293 -7.02 6.45 -7.26
N LEU A 294 -7.36 7.67 -7.65
CA LEU A 294 -6.56 8.55 -8.52
C LEU A 294 -6.38 9.92 -7.86
N PRO A 295 -5.37 10.72 -8.24
CA PRO A 295 -5.27 12.11 -7.79
C PRO A 295 -6.58 12.87 -8.04
N GLY A 296 -6.99 13.66 -7.05
CA GLY A 296 -8.25 14.40 -7.09
C GLY A 296 -8.29 15.38 -8.27
N GLN A 297 -9.46 15.53 -8.90
CA GLN A 297 -9.63 16.45 -10.03
C GLN A 297 -9.35 17.92 -9.69
N ASP A 298 -9.51 18.29 -8.42
CA ASP A 298 -9.22 19.61 -7.87
C ASP A 298 -7.73 19.81 -7.49
N GLY A 299 -6.89 18.81 -7.76
CA GLY A 299 -5.47 18.79 -7.43
C GLY A 299 -5.19 18.53 -5.95
N LYS A 300 -6.20 18.18 -5.14
CA LYS A 300 -6.06 17.88 -3.72
C LYS A 300 -6.49 16.44 -3.44
N GLY A 301 -5.69 15.76 -2.63
CA GLY A 301 -6.07 14.41 -2.19
C GLY A 301 -6.24 13.43 -3.34
N THR A 302 -7.22 12.53 -3.20
CA THR A 302 -7.57 11.52 -4.20
C THR A 302 -9.08 11.38 -4.32
N ASP A 303 -9.51 10.83 -5.46
CA ASP A 303 -10.88 10.43 -5.74
C ASP A 303 -10.94 8.91 -5.93
N VAL A 304 -12.04 8.27 -5.50
CA VAL A 304 -12.33 6.88 -5.86
C VAL A 304 -13.04 6.84 -7.20
N TRP A 305 -12.46 6.09 -8.13
CA TRP A 305 -13.02 5.79 -9.44
C TRP A 305 -13.38 4.31 -9.52
N SER A 306 -14.26 3.97 -10.46
CA SER A 306 -14.55 2.58 -10.78
C SER A 306 -14.55 2.31 -12.29
N VAL A 307 -14.30 1.05 -12.65
CA VAL A 307 -14.26 0.57 -14.04
C VAL A 307 -14.74 -0.90 -14.11
N PRO A 308 -15.43 -1.32 -15.18
CA PRO A 308 -15.69 -2.73 -15.44
C PRO A 308 -14.39 -3.54 -15.53
N ALA A 309 -14.39 -4.71 -14.90
CA ALA A 309 -13.24 -5.61 -14.81
C ALA A 309 -13.06 -6.50 -16.05
N ASP A 310 -13.92 -6.38 -17.05
CA ASP A 310 -13.84 -7.09 -18.34
C ASP A 310 -13.15 -6.27 -19.45
N GLY A 311 -12.73 -5.04 -19.13
CA GLY A 311 -12.06 -4.13 -20.05
C GLY A 311 -13.00 -3.33 -20.95
N SER A 312 -14.32 -3.50 -20.80
CA SER A 312 -15.33 -2.72 -21.49
C SER A 312 -15.68 -1.42 -20.75
N GLY A 313 -16.58 -0.64 -21.34
CA GLY A 313 -17.15 0.57 -20.73
C GLY A 313 -16.13 1.71 -20.56
N THR A 314 -16.40 2.58 -19.58
CA THR A 314 -15.55 3.73 -19.26
C THR A 314 -15.42 3.92 -17.76
N PRO A 315 -14.27 4.40 -17.26
CA PRO A 315 -14.14 4.79 -15.86
C PRO A 315 -15.15 5.87 -15.47
N HIS A 316 -15.68 5.79 -14.26
CA HIS A 316 -16.51 6.85 -13.70
C HIS A 316 -16.14 7.15 -12.24
N LEU A 317 -16.32 8.41 -11.86
CA LEU A 317 -16.08 8.88 -10.50
C LEU A 317 -17.15 8.29 -9.58
N LEU A 318 -16.71 7.60 -8.51
CA LEU A 318 -17.59 6.95 -7.55
C LEU A 318 -17.69 7.77 -6.26
N VAL A 319 -16.57 8.23 -5.72
CA VAL A 319 -16.52 9.08 -4.52
C VAL A 319 -15.47 10.17 -4.70
N PRO A 320 -15.86 11.46 -4.80
CA PRO A 320 -14.91 12.56 -4.76
C PRO A 320 -14.26 12.65 -3.37
N GLY A 321 -12.97 12.97 -3.32
CA GLY A 321 -12.22 13.09 -2.06
C GLY A 321 -11.99 11.77 -1.33
N GLY A 322 -12.16 10.61 -1.97
CA GLY A 322 -12.00 9.30 -1.34
C GLY A 322 -10.70 8.56 -1.69
N SER A 323 -10.35 7.58 -0.85
CA SER A 323 -9.29 6.59 -1.09
C SER A 323 -9.62 5.26 -0.40
N SER A 324 -8.84 4.21 -0.65
CA SER A 324 -9.01 2.90 0.00
C SER A 324 -10.45 2.35 -0.12
N PRO A 325 -10.99 2.20 -1.33
CA PRO A 325 -12.35 1.71 -1.51
C PRO A 325 -12.48 0.26 -1.04
N VAL A 326 -13.55 -0.03 -0.32
CA VAL A 326 -13.87 -1.36 0.21
C VAL A 326 -15.36 -1.60 0.02
N ALA A 327 -15.73 -2.61 -0.74
CA ALA A 327 -17.10 -3.10 -0.73
C ALA A 327 -17.27 -4.13 0.38
N VAL A 328 -18.16 -3.83 1.32
CA VAL A 328 -18.67 -4.83 2.25
C VAL A 328 -19.94 -5.40 1.62
N PRO A 329 -19.98 -6.70 1.29
CA PRO A 329 -21.16 -7.32 0.69
C PRO A 329 -22.30 -7.43 1.70
N GLU A 330 -23.50 -7.73 1.21
CA GLU A 330 -24.61 -8.09 2.07
C GLU A 330 -24.26 -9.37 2.84
N ALA A 331 -24.60 -9.44 4.13
CA ALA A 331 -24.40 -10.66 4.90
C ALA A 331 -25.29 -11.75 4.28
N VAL A 332 -24.68 -12.78 3.68
CA VAL A 332 -25.44 -13.95 3.24
C VAL A 332 -25.92 -14.64 4.51
N PRO A 333 -27.23 -14.77 4.76
CA PRO A 333 -27.72 -15.49 5.93
C PRO A 333 -27.18 -16.93 5.87
N GLU A 334 -26.51 -17.37 6.94
CA GLU A 334 -26.13 -18.76 7.11
C GLU A 334 -27.37 -19.62 6.91
N THR A 335 -27.34 -20.50 5.92
CA THR A 335 -28.38 -21.50 5.77
C THR A 335 -28.25 -22.42 6.98
N PRO A 336 -29.28 -22.56 7.85
CA PRO A 336 -29.19 -23.50 8.96
C PRO A 336 -29.05 -24.90 8.35
N ASN A 337 -27.98 -25.61 8.72
CA ASN A 337 -27.88 -27.06 8.51
C ASN A 337 -28.96 -27.80 9.30
#